data_AF-A0AA40CTM1-F1
#
_entry.id   AF-A0AA40CTM1-F1
#
_cell.length_a   1.000
_cell.length_b   1.000
_cell.length_c   1.000
_cell.angle_alpha   90.00
_cell.angle_beta   90.00
_cell.angle_gamma   90.00
#
_symmetry.space_group_name_H-M   'P 1'
#
loop_
_entity.id
_entity.type
_entity.pdbx_description
1 polymer ?
#
loop_
_entity_poly.entity_id
_entity_poly.type
_entity_poly.pdbx_seq_one_letter_code
_entity_poly.pdbx_strand_id
1 'polypeptide(L)'
;MAHLVTDKGLLSLPNELLIHILNSLPTPDLLPLTTVAHRFYAVILRIVHNRLIAAANLHEQDHTLLLECYHPSAKLTEPPLYCRYLGTDGLDVPDPDFDEADLVGRLGYLRNRYSRFRPYRKGPEAYSARTRPGDIPGSRTHPSSSAPQYTGGGYNDDELVRQVLSLDSEERFTQLCAVINLIKLGPRNGLFRSFVEVEDSVLRVFRDWLRKVALPTANQLPDLQAASGESTSEKGKETQSDEEMADGKRLLWVSPAKNVGLKFRVRQRRLRRDTPILVLADEETAVSYDIEYEELLVRTSHLLLTFENSLLDQDNQPGRRAVVFGSFG
;
A
#
# COMPACT_ATOMS: atom_id res chain seq x y z
N MET A 1 24.98 13.35 -59.52
CA MET A 1 23.51 13.35 -59.29
C MET A 1 23.28 12.92 -57.85
N ALA A 2 23.01 13.87 -56.97
CA ALA A 2 22.74 13.62 -55.56
C ALA A 2 21.35 13.00 -55.41
N HIS A 3 21.28 11.75 -54.96
CA HIS A 3 20.03 11.17 -54.50
C HIS A 3 19.65 11.88 -53.20
N LEU A 4 18.74 12.85 -53.29
CA LEU A 4 17.93 13.30 -52.16
C LEU A 4 17.05 12.12 -51.76
N VAL A 5 17.57 11.27 -50.87
CA VAL A 5 16.73 10.34 -50.12
C VAL A 5 15.81 11.21 -49.28
N THR A 6 14.59 11.39 -49.75
CA THR A 6 13.53 12.03 -48.99
C THR A 6 13.12 11.02 -47.94
N ASP A 7 13.80 11.05 -46.80
CA ASP A 7 13.45 10.24 -45.65
C ASP A 7 12.17 10.81 -45.02
N LYS A 8 11.02 10.61 -45.68
CA LYS A 8 9.69 11.01 -45.24
C LYS A 8 9.15 10.02 -44.20
N GLY A 9 9.98 9.67 -43.23
CA GLY A 9 9.66 8.75 -42.16
C GLY A 9 9.25 9.48 -40.89
N LEU A 10 8.48 8.82 -40.02
CA LEU A 10 8.17 9.30 -38.67
C LEU A 10 9.45 9.64 -37.87
N LEU A 11 10.56 8.97 -38.17
CA LEU A 11 11.88 9.17 -37.58
C LEU A 11 12.62 10.44 -38.06
N SER A 12 12.08 11.18 -39.03
CA SER A 12 12.62 12.47 -39.48
C SER A 12 12.06 13.68 -38.72
N LEU A 13 10.96 13.48 -37.99
CA LEU A 13 10.30 14.54 -37.20
C LEU A 13 11.19 14.99 -36.04
N PRO A 14 11.11 16.23 -35.55
CA PRO A 14 11.71 16.66 -34.27
C PRO A 14 11.18 15.87 -33.07
N ASN A 15 11.95 15.82 -31.97
CA ASN A 15 11.60 15.05 -30.77
C ASN A 15 10.27 15.55 -30.16
N GLU A 16 10.00 16.85 -30.26
CA GLU A 16 8.80 17.50 -29.74
C GLU A 16 7.54 16.98 -30.44
N LEU A 17 7.60 16.80 -31.76
CA LEU A 17 6.49 16.25 -32.53
C LEU A 17 6.30 14.76 -32.25
N LEU A 18 7.40 14.02 -32.08
CA LEU A 18 7.32 12.61 -31.66
C LEU A 18 6.71 12.46 -30.27
N ILE A 19 7.11 13.30 -29.31
CA ILE A 19 6.53 13.30 -27.96
C ILE A 19 5.03 13.61 -28.06
N HIS A 20 4.64 14.64 -28.82
CA HIS A 20 3.24 15.00 -28.95
C HIS A 20 2.38 13.88 -29.55
N ILE A 21 2.86 13.23 -30.62
CA ILE A 21 2.16 12.11 -31.27
C ILE A 21 2.07 10.92 -30.31
N LEU A 22 3.19 10.49 -29.74
CA LEU A 22 3.25 9.30 -28.88
C LEU A 22 2.53 9.50 -27.56
N ASN A 23 2.49 10.72 -27.01
CA ASN A 23 1.81 10.99 -25.75
C ASN A 23 0.28 10.81 -25.83
N SER A 24 -0.30 10.69 -27.03
CA SER A 24 -1.71 10.35 -27.22
C SER A 24 -2.02 8.86 -27.01
N LEU A 25 -1.02 7.99 -27.09
CA LEU A 25 -1.19 6.54 -26.95
C LEU A 25 -1.11 6.11 -25.48
N PRO A 26 -1.90 5.13 -25.01
CA PRO A 26 -1.79 4.61 -23.66
C PRO A 26 -0.46 3.88 -23.48
N THR A 27 0.00 3.76 -22.23
CA THR A 27 1.33 3.20 -21.93
C THR A 27 1.51 1.77 -22.49
N PRO A 28 0.52 0.85 -22.41
CA PRO A 28 0.63 -0.47 -23.02
C PRO A 28 0.94 -0.46 -24.52
N ASP A 29 0.42 0.50 -25.26
CA ASP A 29 0.61 0.61 -26.72
C ASP A 29 1.95 1.26 -27.06
N LEU A 30 2.52 2.05 -26.14
CA LEU A 30 3.83 2.66 -26.28
C LEU A 30 4.97 1.67 -26.06
N LEU A 31 4.85 0.77 -25.08
CA LEU A 31 5.94 -0.12 -24.68
C LEU A 31 6.49 -0.99 -25.83
N PRO A 32 5.67 -1.58 -26.72
CA PRO A 32 6.18 -2.33 -27.87
C PRO A 32 7.05 -1.50 -28.82
N LEU A 33 6.72 -0.21 -29.00
CA LEU A 33 7.45 0.70 -29.91
C LEU A 33 8.88 0.99 -29.44
N THR A 34 9.19 0.71 -28.17
CA THR A 34 10.55 0.85 -27.61
C THR A 34 11.56 -0.08 -28.27
N THR A 35 11.11 -1.17 -28.89
CA THR A 35 11.96 -2.15 -29.57
C THR A 35 12.27 -1.80 -31.02
N VAL A 36 11.61 -0.78 -31.58
CA VAL A 36 11.70 -0.45 -33.01
C VAL A 36 12.95 0.39 -33.33
N ALA A 37 13.27 1.38 -32.49
CA ALA A 37 14.41 2.27 -32.69
C ALA A 37 14.91 2.85 -31.35
N HIS A 38 16.22 3.08 -31.23
CA HIS A 38 16.81 3.76 -30.06
C HIS A 38 16.18 5.12 -29.77
N ARG A 39 15.86 5.88 -30.82
CA ARG A 39 15.20 7.18 -30.68
C ARG A 39 13.80 7.05 -30.07
N PHE A 40 13.02 6.05 -30.49
CA PHE A 40 11.72 5.78 -29.87
C PHE A 40 11.88 5.31 -28.43
N TYR A 41 12.84 4.45 -28.14
CA TYR A 41 13.14 4.06 -26.77
C TYR A 41 13.38 5.28 -25.87
N ALA A 42 14.26 6.21 -26.26
CA ALA A 42 14.57 7.40 -25.47
C ALA A 42 13.35 8.32 -25.28
N VAL A 43 12.60 8.59 -26.35
CA VAL A 43 11.39 9.43 -26.30
C VAL A 43 10.30 8.79 -25.43
N ILE A 44 10.02 7.50 -25.64
CA ILE A 44 9.00 6.76 -24.88
C ILE A 44 9.41 6.67 -23.41
N LEU A 45 10.69 6.46 -23.11
CA LEU A 45 11.19 6.43 -21.75
C LEU A 45 10.88 7.73 -21.01
N ARG A 46 11.10 8.88 -21.64
CA ARG A 46 10.76 10.20 -21.08
C ARG A 46 9.25 10.35 -20.86
N ILE A 47 8.43 9.90 -21.81
CA ILE A 47 6.97 9.91 -21.67
C ILE A 47 6.54 9.03 -20.48
N VAL A 48 7.01 7.80 -20.41
CA VAL A 48 6.68 6.84 -19.34
C VAL A 48 7.15 7.35 -17.99
N HIS A 49 8.35 7.92 -17.90
CA HIS A 49 8.85 8.52 -16.67
C HIS A 49 7.93 9.64 -16.16
N ASN A 50 7.54 10.58 -17.03
CA ASN A 50 6.61 11.65 -16.68
C ASN A 50 5.24 11.12 -16.25
N ARG A 51 4.74 10.07 -16.93
CA ARG A 51 3.48 9.41 -16.57
C ARG A 51 3.57 8.72 -15.21
N LEU A 52 4.70 8.08 -14.89
CA LEU A 52 4.93 7.49 -13.57
C LEU A 52 4.96 8.55 -12.46
N ILE A 53 5.58 9.71 -12.71
CA ILE A 53 5.54 10.84 -11.77
C ILE A 53 4.09 11.32 -11.57
N ALA A 54 3.34 11.50 -12.66
CA ALA A 54 1.93 11.88 -12.57
C ALA A 54 1.08 10.85 -11.80
N ALA A 55 1.34 9.55 -12.01
CA ALA A 55 0.67 8.46 -11.31
C ALA A 55 1.03 8.43 -9.81
N ALA A 56 2.29 8.69 -9.45
CA ALA A 56 2.71 8.81 -8.06
C ALA A 56 2.02 9.98 -7.34
N ASN A 57 1.73 11.07 -8.07
CA ASN A 57 1.13 12.29 -7.55
C ASN A 57 -0.40 12.38 -7.74
N LEU A 58 -1.10 11.25 -7.97
CA LEU A 58 -2.57 11.25 -8.10
C LEU A 58 -3.29 11.79 -6.86
N HIS A 59 -2.64 11.76 -5.69
CA HIS A 59 -3.15 12.32 -4.45
C HIS A 59 -3.39 13.83 -4.50
N GLU A 60 -2.69 14.56 -5.38
CA GLU A 60 -2.93 15.99 -5.63
C GLU A 60 -4.26 16.24 -6.37
N GLN A 61 -4.81 15.22 -7.02
CA GLN A 61 -6.06 15.28 -7.81
C GLN A 61 -7.25 14.61 -7.10
N ASP A 62 -7.24 14.62 -5.77
CA ASP A 62 -8.26 13.98 -4.91
C ASP A 62 -8.37 12.45 -5.06
N HIS A 63 -7.33 11.78 -5.57
CA HIS A 63 -7.31 10.31 -5.57
C HIS A 63 -6.64 9.77 -4.31
N THR A 64 -7.17 8.68 -3.78
CA THR A 64 -6.55 7.94 -2.67
C THR A 64 -6.79 6.45 -2.86
N LEU A 65 -6.03 5.62 -2.15
CA LEU A 65 -6.27 4.18 -2.13
C LEU A 65 -7.15 3.82 -0.93
N LEU A 66 -8.09 2.93 -1.18
CA LEU A 66 -8.95 2.30 -0.18
C LEU A 66 -8.54 0.83 -0.06
N LEU A 67 -8.08 0.43 1.12
CA LEU A 67 -7.64 -0.92 1.45
C LEU A 67 -8.69 -1.60 2.31
N GLU A 68 -9.27 -2.68 1.82
CA GLU A 68 -10.02 -3.63 2.62
C GLU A 68 -9.10 -4.82 2.93
N CYS A 69 -8.79 -5.04 4.22
CA CYS A 69 -7.96 -6.16 4.64
C CYS A 69 -8.60 -6.88 5.82
N TYR A 70 -9.25 -8.01 5.54
CA TYR A 70 -10.12 -8.70 6.50
C TYR A 70 -9.96 -10.20 6.44
N HIS A 71 -10.17 -10.86 7.58
CA HIS A 71 -10.39 -12.31 7.58
C HIS A 71 -11.71 -12.61 6.83
N PRO A 72 -11.81 -13.67 6.01
CA PRO A 72 -13.03 -13.96 5.24
C PRO A 72 -14.35 -13.92 6.04
N SER A 73 -14.32 -14.30 7.32
CA SER A 73 -15.48 -14.24 8.21
C SER A 73 -15.88 -12.81 8.64
N ALA A 74 -15.00 -11.82 8.48
CA ALA A 74 -15.15 -10.44 8.91
C ALA A 74 -15.45 -9.46 7.76
N LYS A 75 -15.77 -9.97 6.55
CA LYS A 75 -16.04 -9.16 5.35
C LYS A 75 -17.07 -8.04 5.56
N LEU A 76 -18.10 -8.30 6.37
CA LEU A 76 -19.19 -7.35 6.61
C LEU A 76 -18.95 -6.46 7.84
N THR A 77 -17.91 -6.72 8.61
CA THR A 77 -17.66 -6.06 9.90
C THR A 77 -16.37 -5.25 9.91
N GLU A 78 -15.37 -5.60 9.10
CA GLU A 78 -14.11 -4.85 9.05
C GLU A 78 -14.27 -3.61 8.16
N PRO A 79 -14.02 -2.40 8.69
CA PRO A 79 -14.13 -1.18 7.91
C PRO A 79 -12.93 -1.04 6.95
N PRO A 80 -13.12 -0.40 5.77
CA PRO A 80 -12.02 -0.11 4.87
C PRO A 80 -11.06 0.93 5.47
N LEU A 81 -9.79 0.85 5.08
CA LEU A 81 -8.72 1.75 5.48
C LEU A 81 -8.39 2.70 4.34
N TYR A 82 -8.32 3.99 4.63
CA TYR A 82 -7.79 4.99 3.69
C TYR A 82 -6.27 4.94 3.69
N CYS A 83 -5.66 5.30 2.57
CA CYS A 83 -4.22 5.19 2.41
C CYS A 83 -3.62 6.55 2.03
N ARG A 84 -2.88 7.15 2.96
CA ARG A 84 -2.18 8.43 2.75
C ARG A 84 -0.86 8.20 2.03
N TYR A 85 -0.63 8.91 0.93
CA TYR A 85 0.63 8.81 0.19
C TYR A 85 1.83 9.27 1.05
N LEU A 86 2.93 8.54 0.97
CA LEU A 86 4.18 8.82 1.68
C LEU A 86 5.32 9.24 0.75
N GLY A 87 5.31 8.79 -0.50
CA GLY A 87 6.37 9.04 -1.47
C GLY A 87 6.60 7.87 -2.41
N THR A 88 7.42 8.10 -3.44
CA THR A 88 7.85 7.08 -4.40
C THR A 88 9.35 7.19 -4.62
N ASP A 89 10.11 6.30 -3.99
CA ASP A 89 11.56 6.42 -3.95
C ASP A 89 12.17 6.24 -5.34
N GLY A 90 13.03 7.17 -5.76
CA GLY A 90 13.77 7.10 -7.02
C GLY A 90 13.02 7.57 -8.27
N LEU A 91 11.82 8.16 -8.12
CA LEU A 91 11.18 8.95 -9.17
C LEU A 91 11.47 10.46 -9.04
N ASP A 92 11.90 10.92 -7.87
CA ASP A 92 12.18 12.35 -7.59
C ASP A 92 13.54 12.83 -8.15
N VAL A 93 14.36 11.93 -8.69
CA VAL A 93 15.64 12.30 -9.29
C VAL A 93 15.34 12.95 -10.64
N PRO A 94 15.54 14.28 -10.80
CA PRO A 94 15.33 14.92 -12.08
C PRO A 94 16.23 14.25 -13.10
N ASP A 95 15.61 13.83 -14.21
CA ASP A 95 16.21 13.31 -15.44
C ASP A 95 17.58 13.99 -15.69
N PRO A 96 18.72 13.45 -15.19
CA PRO A 96 20.01 14.00 -15.58
C PRO A 96 20.09 13.76 -17.07
N ASP A 97 20.48 14.76 -17.87
CA ASP A 97 20.64 14.64 -19.32
C ASP A 97 21.34 13.30 -19.64
N PHE A 98 20.56 12.27 -19.97
CA PHE A 98 21.05 10.90 -19.88
C PHE A 98 21.99 10.66 -21.04
N ASP A 99 23.22 10.25 -20.72
CA ASP A 99 24.08 9.66 -21.74
C ASP A 99 23.39 8.42 -22.32
N GLU A 100 23.44 8.26 -23.64
CA GLU A 100 22.80 7.14 -24.36
C GLU A 100 23.20 5.76 -23.81
N ALA A 101 24.37 5.67 -23.15
CA ALA A 101 24.86 4.46 -22.50
C ALA A 101 24.04 4.04 -21.26
N ASP A 102 23.41 4.98 -20.55
CA ASP A 102 22.64 4.73 -19.31
C ASP A 102 21.15 4.42 -19.57
N LEU A 103 20.72 4.46 -20.84
CA LEU A 103 19.34 4.18 -21.24
C LEU A 103 18.97 2.70 -21.09
N VAL A 104 19.94 1.78 -21.23
CA VAL A 104 19.70 0.33 -21.22
C VAL A 104 19.22 -0.12 -19.85
N GLY A 105 18.09 -0.82 -19.81
CA GLY A 105 17.52 -1.35 -18.56
C GLY A 105 16.76 -0.33 -17.71
N ARG A 106 16.74 0.95 -18.09
CA ARG A 106 16.04 2.01 -17.34
C ARG A 106 14.54 1.77 -17.22
N LEU A 107 13.89 1.21 -18.24
CA LEU A 107 12.48 0.82 -18.15
C LEU A 107 12.26 -0.26 -17.07
N GLY A 108 13.20 -1.20 -16.94
CA GLY A 108 13.18 -2.21 -15.88
C GLY A 108 13.40 -1.60 -14.49
N TYR A 109 14.29 -0.61 -14.38
CA TYR A 109 14.48 0.19 -13.17
C TYR A 109 13.21 0.93 -12.75
N LEU A 110 12.54 1.61 -13.70
CA LEU A 110 11.30 2.35 -13.45
C LEU A 110 10.14 1.41 -13.09
N ARG A 111 10.05 0.23 -13.73
CA ARG A 111 9.06 -0.80 -13.40
C ARG A 111 9.14 -1.26 -11.95
N ASN A 112 10.34 -1.26 -11.34
CA ASN A 112 10.56 -1.75 -9.98
C ASN A 112 10.41 -0.67 -8.90
N ARG A 113 9.77 0.47 -9.23
CA ARG A 113 9.43 1.52 -8.27
C ARG A 113 8.06 1.27 -7.63
N TYR A 114 7.97 1.57 -6.34
CA TYR A 114 6.77 1.42 -5.54
C TYR A 114 6.43 2.74 -4.89
N SER A 115 5.17 3.11 -5.02
CA SER A 115 4.54 4.17 -4.26
C SER A 115 4.14 3.63 -2.90
N ARG A 116 4.55 4.35 -1.85
CA ARG A 116 4.32 3.97 -0.46
C ARG A 116 3.13 4.74 0.09
N PHE A 117 2.28 4.05 0.84
CA PHE A 117 1.10 4.62 1.44
C PHE A 117 0.97 4.15 2.89
N ARG A 118 0.39 4.98 3.75
CA ARG A 118 0.08 4.64 5.14
C ARG A 118 -1.41 4.38 5.31
N PRO A 119 -1.83 3.16 5.66
CA PRO A 119 -3.21 2.86 6.00
C PRO A 119 -3.64 3.55 7.30
N TYR A 120 -4.84 4.13 7.31
CA TYR A 120 -5.46 4.77 8.46
C TYR A 120 -6.99 4.64 8.41
N ARG A 121 -7.64 4.70 9.58
CA ARG A 121 -9.09 4.80 9.68
C ARG A 121 -9.47 6.27 9.60
N LYS A 122 -10.38 6.62 8.70
CA LYS A 122 -11.01 7.94 8.79
C LYS A 122 -11.77 7.97 10.11
N GLY A 123 -11.43 8.92 10.99
CA GLY A 123 -12.18 9.16 12.23
C GLY A 123 -13.67 9.22 11.96
N PRO A 124 -14.53 8.92 12.96
CA PRO A 124 -15.90 9.42 12.88
C PRO A 124 -15.75 10.90 12.55
N GLU A 125 -16.40 11.36 11.50
CA GLU A 125 -16.56 12.79 11.37
C GLU A 125 -17.11 13.24 12.71
N ALA A 126 -16.46 14.23 13.32
CA ALA A 126 -17.22 15.17 14.11
C ALA A 126 -18.21 15.73 13.10
N TYR A 127 -19.31 15.00 12.87
CA TYR A 127 -20.57 15.62 12.55
C TYR A 127 -20.54 16.80 13.50
N SER A 128 -20.53 18.00 12.95
CA SER A 128 -21.13 19.11 13.67
C SER A 128 -22.54 18.62 13.90
N ALA A 129 -22.69 17.83 14.97
CA ALA A 129 -23.90 17.24 15.42
C ALA A 129 -24.61 18.49 15.84
N ARG A 130 -25.41 19.05 14.93
CA ARG A 130 -26.42 20.01 15.29
C ARG A 130 -27.14 19.30 16.41
N THR A 131 -26.89 19.76 17.63
CA THR A 131 -27.40 19.16 18.86
C THR A 131 -28.87 18.91 18.57
N ARG A 132 -29.28 17.65 18.46
CA ARG A 132 -30.69 17.39 18.22
C ARG A 132 -31.39 17.95 19.46
N PRO A 133 -32.46 18.75 19.34
CA PRO A 133 -33.16 19.23 20.53
C PRO A 133 -33.52 18.02 21.40
N GLY A 134 -32.92 17.91 22.60
CA GLY A 134 -33.02 16.73 23.47
C GLY A 134 -31.73 15.93 23.71
N ASP A 135 -30.58 16.32 23.13
CA ASP A 135 -29.28 15.71 23.47
C ASP A 135 -28.82 16.12 24.88
N ILE A 136 -29.08 15.24 25.86
CA ILE A 136 -28.59 15.38 27.24
C ILE A 136 -27.28 14.59 27.37
N PRO A 137 -26.18 15.22 27.81
CA PRO A 137 -24.95 14.51 28.15
C PRO A 137 -25.23 13.34 29.09
N GLY A 138 -24.89 12.11 28.67
CA GLY A 138 -25.17 10.88 29.43
C GLY A 138 -26.41 10.07 28.98
N SER A 139 -27.21 10.58 28.04
CA SER A 139 -28.27 9.80 27.38
C SER A 139 -27.69 8.76 26.41
N ARG A 140 -28.37 7.61 26.25
CA ARG A 140 -28.05 6.59 25.23
C ARG A 140 -28.06 7.11 23.80
N THR A 141 -28.72 8.24 23.56
CA THR A 141 -28.80 8.90 22.25
C THR A 141 -27.73 9.96 22.03
N HIS A 142 -26.96 10.32 23.07
CA HIS A 142 -25.98 11.39 23.00
C HIS A 142 -24.75 10.96 22.18
N PRO A 143 -24.16 11.83 21.33
CA PRO A 143 -23.01 11.50 20.50
C PRO A 143 -21.78 10.99 21.28
N SER A 144 -21.62 11.43 22.53
CA SER A 144 -20.55 10.94 23.42
C SER A 144 -20.79 9.51 23.95
N SER A 145 -22.01 8.99 23.83
CA SER A 145 -22.37 7.61 24.18
C SER A 145 -22.19 6.68 22.97
N SER A 146 -22.25 7.22 21.75
CA SER A 146 -21.89 6.56 20.50
C SER A 146 -20.41 6.79 20.15
N ALA A 147 -19.49 6.33 21.00
CA ALA A 147 -18.10 6.21 20.60
C ALA A 147 -18.00 5.14 19.49
N PRO A 148 -17.23 5.34 18.41
CA PRO A 148 -17.03 4.31 17.40
C PRO A 148 -16.43 3.04 18.01
N GLN A 149 -17.01 1.90 17.64
CA GLN A 149 -16.84 0.57 18.23
C GLN A 149 -15.62 -0.23 17.70
N TYR A 150 -14.54 0.40 17.24
CA TYR A 150 -13.35 -0.35 16.81
C TYR A 150 -12.18 -0.18 17.79
N THR A 151 -11.86 -1.27 18.47
CA THR A 151 -10.73 -1.42 19.41
C THR A 151 -9.43 -1.71 18.66
N GLY A 152 -8.98 -0.76 17.83
CA GLY A 152 -7.83 -1.04 16.95
C GLY A 152 -7.03 0.18 16.51
N GLY A 153 -7.20 1.35 17.12
CA GLY A 153 -6.40 2.54 16.81
C GLY A 153 -6.47 3.04 15.36
N GLY A 154 -5.65 4.04 15.05
CA GLY A 154 -5.40 4.51 13.68
C GLY A 154 -6.39 5.57 13.19
N TYR A 155 -7.01 6.31 14.10
CA TYR A 155 -7.91 7.44 13.79
C TYR A 155 -7.19 8.80 13.67
N ASN A 156 -5.90 8.83 13.98
CA ASN A 156 -5.02 9.99 13.87
C ASN A 156 -3.74 9.61 13.11
N ASP A 157 -2.96 10.62 12.70
CA ASP A 157 -1.79 10.39 11.84
C ASP A 157 -0.65 9.60 12.50
N ASP A 158 -0.62 9.57 13.83
CA ASP A 158 0.47 8.98 14.61
C ASP A 158 0.23 7.50 14.96
N GLU A 159 -1.03 7.08 15.13
CA GLU A 159 -1.36 5.71 15.51
C GLU A 159 -1.50 4.81 14.27
N LEU A 160 -0.95 3.59 14.35
CA LEU A 160 -1.13 2.58 13.29
C LEU A 160 -2.45 1.84 13.50
N VAL A 161 -3.09 1.47 12.40
CA VAL A 161 -4.25 0.58 12.44
C VAL A 161 -3.79 -0.78 12.95
N ARG A 162 -4.46 -1.30 13.97
CA ARG A 162 -4.23 -2.59 14.59
C ARG A 162 -5.35 -3.56 14.28
N GLN A 163 -4.98 -4.81 14.01
CA GLN A 163 -5.87 -5.95 13.83
C GLN A 163 -5.30 -7.16 14.60
N VAL A 164 -6.18 -7.98 15.16
CA VAL A 164 -5.79 -9.18 15.90
C VAL A 164 -5.94 -10.38 14.99
N LEU A 165 -4.87 -11.16 14.84
CA LEU A 165 -4.89 -12.46 14.18
C LEU A 165 -4.78 -13.55 15.24
N SER A 166 -5.80 -14.40 15.32
CA SER A 166 -5.77 -15.60 16.17
C SER A 166 -5.62 -16.82 15.28
N LEU A 167 -4.75 -17.74 15.69
CA LEU A 167 -4.57 -19.05 15.06
C LEU A 167 -4.77 -20.12 16.12
N ASP A 168 -5.58 -21.12 15.80
CA ASP A 168 -5.75 -22.29 16.65
C ASP A 168 -4.49 -23.19 16.66
N SER A 169 -4.50 -24.25 17.47
CA SER A 169 -3.36 -25.17 17.63
C SER A 169 -2.89 -25.76 16.30
N GLU A 170 -3.83 -26.23 15.48
CA GLU A 170 -3.55 -26.92 14.21
C GLU A 170 -3.40 -25.96 13.01
N GLU A 171 -3.69 -24.68 13.21
CA GLU A 171 -3.69 -23.70 12.13
C GLU A 171 -2.28 -23.17 11.83
N ARG A 172 -1.73 -23.62 10.70
CA ARG A 172 -0.40 -23.16 10.23
C ARG A 172 -0.42 -21.78 9.60
N PHE A 173 -1.58 -21.31 9.15
CA PHE A 173 -1.76 -19.98 8.58
C PHE A 173 -3.20 -19.49 8.73
N THR A 174 -3.37 -18.18 8.72
CA THR A 174 -4.67 -17.53 8.54
C THR A 174 -4.71 -16.83 7.18
N GLN A 175 -5.92 -16.55 6.69
CA GLN A 175 -6.13 -15.88 5.41
C GLN A 175 -6.68 -14.48 5.63
N LEU A 176 -6.12 -13.52 4.89
CA LEU A 176 -6.65 -12.16 4.80
C LEU A 176 -7.00 -11.88 3.35
N CYS A 177 -8.25 -11.52 3.09
CA CYS A 177 -8.64 -10.93 1.81
C CYS A 177 -8.09 -9.51 1.77
N ALA A 178 -7.37 -9.16 0.71
CA ALA A 178 -6.82 -7.84 0.49
C ALA A 178 -7.39 -7.29 -0.83
N VAL A 179 -8.28 -6.29 -0.72
CA VAL A 179 -8.86 -5.58 -1.86
C VAL A 179 -8.39 -4.14 -1.82
N ILE A 180 -7.73 -3.70 -2.88
CA ILE A 180 -7.19 -2.36 -3.01
C ILE A 180 -7.94 -1.67 -4.14
N ASN A 181 -8.55 -0.53 -3.83
CA ASN A 181 -9.28 0.28 -4.82
C ASN A 181 -8.67 1.67 -4.91
N LEU A 182 -8.45 2.16 -6.12
CA LEU A 182 -8.16 3.56 -6.42
C LEU A 182 -9.49 4.32 -6.49
N ILE A 183 -9.66 5.26 -5.58
CA ILE A 183 -10.87 6.06 -5.47
C ILE A 183 -10.57 7.51 -5.73
N LYS A 184 -11.51 8.21 -6.39
CA LYS A 184 -11.51 9.68 -6.45
C LYS A 184 -12.54 10.21 -5.50
N LEU A 185 -12.12 11.05 -4.56
CA LEU A 185 -13.01 11.62 -3.56
C LEU A 185 -14.04 12.53 -4.23
N GLY A 186 -15.29 12.42 -3.79
CA GLY A 186 -16.38 13.28 -4.22
C GLY A 186 -16.46 14.58 -3.40
N PRO A 187 -17.31 15.53 -3.82
CA PRO A 187 -17.49 16.80 -3.12
C PRO A 187 -18.17 16.64 -1.74
N ARG A 188 -18.69 15.45 -1.45
CA ARG A 188 -19.28 15.09 -0.16
C ARG A 188 -18.57 13.87 0.40
N ASN A 189 -18.40 13.87 1.71
CA ASN A 189 -17.82 12.74 2.43
C ASN A 189 -18.62 11.46 2.18
N GLY A 190 -17.91 10.34 1.99
CA GLY A 190 -18.51 9.02 1.73
C GLY A 190 -19.01 8.82 0.29
N LEU A 191 -18.91 9.84 -0.58
CA LEU A 191 -19.21 9.71 -2.00
C LEU A 191 -17.92 9.65 -2.80
N PHE A 192 -17.80 8.67 -3.70
CA PHE A 192 -16.66 8.57 -4.61
C PHE A 192 -17.09 8.88 -6.05
N ARG A 193 -16.27 9.68 -6.75
CA ARG A 193 -16.43 10.00 -8.18
C ARG A 193 -15.98 8.85 -9.06
N SER A 194 -14.92 8.15 -8.67
CA SER A 194 -14.44 6.94 -9.30
C SER A 194 -14.11 5.90 -8.24
N PHE A 195 -14.24 4.64 -8.63
CA PHE A 195 -13.91 3.50 -7.80
C PHE A 195 -13.40 2.41 -8.73
N VAL A 196 -12.09 2.20 -8.73
CA VAL A 196 -11.40 1.32 -9.67
C VAL A 196 -10.61 0.31 -8.86
N GLU A 197 -10.83 -0.97 -9.11
CA GLU A 197 -10.05 -2.02 -8.47
C GLU A 197 -8.61 -2.02 -8.99
N VAL A 198 -7.65 -1.98 -8.07
CA VAL A 198 -6.22 -2.08 -8.37
C VAL A 198 -5.75 -3.52 -8.22
N GLU A 199 -6.17 -4.18 -7.15
CA GLU A 199 -5.83 -5.58 -6.88
C GLU A 199 -6.87 -6.20 -5.93
N ASP A 200 -7.32 -7.41 -6.24
CA ASP A 200 -8.10 -8.29 -5.35
C ASP A 200 -7.39 -9.65 -5.24
N SER A 201 -6.99 -10.02 -4.02
CA SER A 201 -6.31 -11.28 -3.77
C SER A 201 -6.43 -11.72 -2.30
N VAL A 202 -5.97 -12.93 -2.03
CA VAL A 202 -5.93 -13.53 -0.68
C VAL A 202 -4.49 -13.71 -0.23
N LEU A 203 -4.15 -13.07 0.88
CA LEU A 203 -2.87 -13.12 1.55
C LEU A 203 -2.88 -14.23 2.62
N ARG A 204 -1.93 -15.16 2.54
CA ARG A 204 -1.74 -16.19 3.58
C ARG A 204 -0.69 -15.73 4.58
N VAL A 205 -1.09 -15.58 5.83
CA VAL A 205 -0.20 -15.20 6.93
C VAL A 205 0.16 -16.46 7.73
N PHE A 206 1.39 -16.93 7.57
CA PHE A 206 1.86 -18.15 8.22
C PHE A 206 2.25 -17.91 9.67
N ARG A 207 1.93 -18.86 10.54
CA ARG A 207 2.30 -18.91 11.97
C ARG A 207 3.80 -18.74 12.16
N ASP A 208 4.60 -19.46 11.35
CA ASP A 208 6.06 -19.38 11.40
C ASP A 208 6.59 -18.00 10.99
N TRP A 209 5.94 -17.35 10.02
CA TRP A 209 6.31 -16.01 9.61
C TRP A 209 6.01 -15.02 10.76
N LEU A 210 4.80 -15.06 11.33
CA LEU A 210 4.41 -14.23 12.48
C LEU A 210 5.38 -14.40 13.66
N ARG A 211 5.76 -15.64 13.99
CA ARG A 211 6.74 -15.95 15.04
C ARG A 211 8.10 -15.33 14.76
N LYS A 212 8.58 -15.38 13.51
CA LYS A 212 9.89 -14.84 13.10
C LYS A 212 9.92 -13.31 13.09
N VAL A 213 8.83 -12.65 12.69
CA VAL A 213 8.78 -11.18 12.57
C VAL A 213 8.26 -10.48 13.81
N ALA A 214 7.69 -11.21 14.77
CA ALA A 214 7.19 -10.66 16.02
C ALA A 214 8.31 -9.97 16.81
N LEU A 215 8.08 -8.71 17.17
CA LEU A 215 8.99 -7.98 18.04
C LEU A 215 9.01 -8.63 19.44
N PRO A 216 10.20 -8.73 20.07
CA PRO A 216 10.30 -9.13 21.47
C PRO A 216 9.41 -8.22 22.33
N THR A 217 8.57 -8.81 23.17
CA THR A 217 7.76 -8.03 24.12
C THR A 217 8.69 -7.34 25.11
N ALA A 218 8.77 -6.00 25.05
CA ALA A 218 9.67 -5.17 25.87
C ALA A 218 9.33 -5.11 27.38
N ASN A 219 8.64 -6.12 27.93
CA ASN A 219 8.34 -6.26 29.35
C ASN A 219 9.07 -7.46 29.95
N GLN A 220 10.40 -7.51 29.76
CA GLN A 220 11.25 -8.30 30.65
C GLN A 220 11.34 -7.50 31.97
N LEU A 221 10.63 -7.96 33.01
CA LEU A 221 11.10 -7.68 34.37
C LEU A 221 12.53 -8.26 34.47
N PRO A 222 13.48 -7.55 35.08
CA PRO A 222 14.82 -8.08 35.27
C PRO A 222 14.73 -9.29 36.19
N ASP A 223 15.13 -10.46 35.67
CA ASP A 223 15.40 -11.64 36.48
C ASP A 223 16.57 -11.29 37.41
N LEU A 224 16.27 -11.14 38.70
CA LEU A 224 17.26 -11.03 39.76
C LEU A 224 17.91 -12.40 39.95
N GLN A 225 18.93 -12.72 39.15
CA GLN A 225 20.12 -13.51 39.52
C GLN A 225 20.97 -13.90 38.29
N ALA A 226 22.04 -13.14 38.06
CA ALA A 226 23.37 -13.68 37.75
C ALA A 226 24.37 -12.51 37.73
N ALA A 227 25.16 -12.42 38.79
CA ALA A 227 26.24 -11.45 38.91
C ALA A 227 27.52 -11.95 38.21
N SER A 228 28.27 -10.98 37.71
CA SER A 228 29.72 -10.94 37.46
C SER A 228 30.30 -11.70 36.25
N GLY A 229 30.94 -10.93 35.36
CA GLY A 229 31.83 -11.47 34.34
C GLY A 229 32.18 -10.54 33.16
N GLU A 230 32.66 -9.33 33.46
CA GLU A 230 33.66 -8.57 32.67
C GLU A 230 33.37 -8.17 31.20
N SER A 231 33.25 -6.85 31.02
CA SER A 231 33.17 -6.14 29.76
C SER A 231 34.54 -6.02 29.07
N THR A 232 34.59 -6.37 27.78
CA THR A 232 35.52 -5.75 26.83
C THR A 232 34.77 -5.33 25.57
N SER A 233 35.06 -4.10 25.17
CA SER A 233 34.55 -3.36 24.02
C SER A 233 34.53 -4.15 22.72
N GLU A 234 33.58 -3.81 21.83
CA GLU A 234 33.92 -3.24 20.52
C GLU A 234 32.70 -2.57 19.86
N LYS A 235 32.84 -1.26 19.63
CA LYS A 235 32.01 -0.44 18.75
C LYS A 235 32.31 -0.86 17.30
N GLY A 236 31.30 -1.24 16.53
CA GLY A 236 31.51 -1.54 15.10
C GLY A 236 30.23 -1.68 14.28
N LYS A 237 29.66 -0.56 13.85
CA LYS A 237 29.26 -0.32 12.44
C LYS A 237 28.48 -1.46 11.70
N GLU A 238 27.26 -1.79 12.13
CA GLU A 238 26.38 -2.77 11.42
C GLU A 238 24.94 -2.29 11.15
N THR A 239 24.64 -0.99 11.21
CA THR A 239 23.23 -0.57 11.38
C THR A 239 22.43 -0.33 10.09
N GLN A 240 23.01 -0.26 8.88
CA GLN A 240 22.22 0.03 7.67
C GLN A 240 21.80 -1.21 6.88
N SER A 241 22.67 -2.19 6.67
CA SER A 241 22.36 -3.39 5.88
C SER A 241 21.40 -4.34 6.59
N ASP A 242 21.50 -4.44 7.92
CA ASP A 242 20.67 -5.35 8.70
C ASP A 242 19.27 -4.81 8.95
N GLU A 243 19.11 -3.48 9.03
CA GLU A 243 17.81 -2.83 9.13
C GLU A 243 17.02 -2.95 7.83
N GLU A 244 17.63 -2.69 6.66
CA GLU A 244 16.97 -2.86 5.34
C GLU A 244 16.57 -4.33 5.08
N MET A 245 17.43 -5.28 5.47
CA MET A 245 17.16 -6.70 5.30
C MET A 245 16.13 -7.22 6.33
N ALA A 246 16.06 -6.61 7.52
CA ALA A 246 14.99 -6.84 8.48
C ALA A 246 13.66 -6.20 8.05
N ASP A 247 13.71 -5.08 7.34
CA ASP A 247 12.53 -4.36 6.84
C ASP A 247 11.80 -5.17 5.77
N GLY A 248 12.55 -5.77 4.85
CA GLY A 248 12.01 -6.68 3.84
C GLY A 248 11.36 -7.96 4.41
N LYS A 249 11.73 -8.38 5.63
CA LYS A 249 11.14 -9.58 6.28
C LYS A 249 9.70 -9.34 6.74
N ARG A 250 9.33 -8.10 7.03
CA ARG A 250 7.99 -7.69 7.49
C ARG A 250 7.00 -7.41 6.36
N LEU A 251 7.47 -7.46 5.12
CA LEU A 251 6.68 -7.23 3.93
C LEU A 251 6.06 -8.55 3.43
N LEU A 252 4.75 -8.57 3.26
CA LEU A 252 4.03 -9.65 2.61
C LEU A 252 3.46 -9.18 1.27
N TRP A 253 3.80 -9.91 0.20
CA TRP A 253 3.28 -9.64 -1.14
C TRP A 253 1.90 -10.26 -1.32
N VAL A 254 0.96 -9.46 -1.81
CA VAL A 254 -0.45 -9.84 -2.03
C VAL A 254 -0.60 -10.78 -3.23
N SER A 255 0.27 -10.64 -4.22
CA SER A 255 0.30 -11.50 -5.42
C SER A 255 1.71 -11.88 -5.84
N PRO A 256 1.89 -12.97 -6.61
CA PRO A 256 3.20 -13.40 -7.13
C PRO A 256 3.87 -12.35 -8.04
N ALA A 257 3.07 -11.50 -8.68
CA ALA A 257 3.56 -10.40 -9.52
C ALA A 257 4.30 -9.31 -8.71
N LYS A 258 4.13 -9.31 -7.38
CA LYS A 258 4.67 -8.29 -6.47
C LYS A 258 4.25 -6.90 -6.95
N ASN A 259 2.97 -6.72 -7.25
CA ASN A 259 2.42 -5.41 -7.57
C ASN A 259 1.97 -4.68 -6.32
N VAL A 260 1.45 -5.42 -5.34
CA VAL A 260 0.99 -4.88 -4.06
C VAL A 260 1.63 -5.65 -2.91
N GLY A 261 2.11 -4.93 -1.90
CA GLY A 261 2.68 -5.48 -0.67
C GLY A 261 2.19 -4.75 0.57
N LEU A 262 2.03 -5.49 1.67
CA LEU A 262 1.64 -4.97 2.97
C LEU A 262 2.77 -5.18 3.97
N LYS A 263 3.21 -4.09 4.59
CA LYS A 263 4.24 -4.08 5.63
C LYS A 263 3.57 -4.04 6.99
N PHE A 264 3.89 -5.03 7.82
CA PHE A 264 3.29 -5.17 9.15
C PHE A 264 4.31 -5.04 10.26
N ARG A 265 3.90 -4.39 11.34
CA ARG A 265 4.56 -4.53 12.63
C ARG A 265 3.79 -5.57 13.46
N VAL A 266 4.47 -6.64 13.84
CA VAL A 266 3.85 -7.79 14.51
C VAL A 266 4.29 -7.84 15.97
N ARG A 267 3.32 -8.05 16.87
CA ARG A 267 3.54 -8.28 18.31
C ARG A 267 2.77 -9.51 18.75
N GLN A 268 3.44 -10.45 19.41
CA GLN A 268 2.72 -11.59 19.98
C GLN A 268 1.92 -11.16 21.20
N ARG A 269 0.62 -11.49 21.21
CA ARG A 269 -0.26 -11.22 22.32
C ARG A 269 -0.13 -12.35 23.32
N ARG A 270 0.41 -12.05 24.51
CA ARG A 270 0.38 -13.01 25.62
C ARG A 270 -1.04 -13.07 26.15
N LEU A 271 -1.69 -14.23 26.05
CA LEU A 271 -2.95 -14.48 26.71
C LEU A 271 -2.73 -14.29 28.22
N ARG A 272 -3.27 -13.22 28.80
CA ARG A 272 -3.29 -13.06 30.26
C ARG A 272 -4.48 -13.86 30.79
N ARG A 273 -4.16 -15.01 31.39
CA ARG A 273 -4.87 -15.78 32.44
C ARG A 273 -5.18 -17.24 32.05
N ASP A 274 -4.90 -18.10 33.04
CA ASP A 274 -5.28 -19.50 33.22
C ASP A 274 -4.80 -20.48 32.17
N THR A 275 -3.47 -20.69 32.12
CA THR A 275 -2.90 -21.91 31.55
C THR A 275 -3.52 -23.12 32.27
N PRO A 276 -4.27 -24.01 31.60
CA PRO A 276 -4.52 -25.32 32.17
C PRO A 276 -3.17 -25.98 32.42
N ILE A 277 -2.97 -26.51 33.62
CA ILE A 277 -1.68 -27.03 34.13
C ILE A 277 -1.19 -28.26 33.33
N LEU A 278 -1.98 -28.75 32.38
CA LEU A 278 -1.73 -29.93 31.57
C LEU A 278 -1.76 -29.59 30.08
N VAL A 279 -0.74 -28.89 29.59
CA VAL A 279 -0.42 -28.88 28.15
C VAL A 279 0.71 -29.88 27.97
N LEU A 280 0.50 -30.94 27.18
CA LEU A 280 1.60 -31.83 26.82
C LEU A 280 2.66 -31.03 26.08
N ALA A 281 3.93 -31.28 26.36
CA ALA A 281 5.06 -30.51 25.80
C ALA A 281 5.13 -30.51 24.26
N ASP A 282 4.36 -31.37 23.59
CA ASP A 282 4.32 -31.54 22.14
C ASP A 282 3.01 -31.05 21.50
N GLU A 283 2.07 -30.49 22.27
CA GLU A 283 0.84 -29.92 21.72
C GLU A 283 1.03 -28.44 21.37
N GLU A 284 0.82 -28.08 20.09
CA GLU A 284 0.83 -26.69 19.67
C GLU A 284 -0.32 -25.92 20.31
N THR A 285 -0.06 -24.79 20.95
CA THR A 285 -1.12 -23.98 21.56
C THR A 285 -1.69 -22.96 20.58
N ALA A 286 -2.95 -22.56 20.80
CA ALA A 286 -3.53 -21.39 20.14
C ALA A 286 -2.67 -20.14 20.44
N VAL A 287 -2.48 -19.30 19.43
CA VAL A 287 -1.68 -18.08 19.52
C VAL A 287 -2.43 -16.91 18.92
N SER A 288 -2.28 -15.74 19.53
CA SER A 288 -2.79 -14.49 18.97
C SER A 288 -1.65 -13.50 18.75
N TYR A 289 -1.70 -12.81 17.62
CA TYR A 289 -0.77 -11.75 17.24
C TYR A 289 -1.56 -10.47 17.00
N ASP A 290 -0.99 -9.36 17.44
CA ASP A 290 -1.41 -8.03 17.06
C ASP A 290 -0.56 -7.59 15.87
N ILE A 291 -1.22 -7.33 14.74
CA ILE A 291 -0.58 -6.77 13.55
C ILE A 291 -0.97 -5.29 13.44
N GLU A 292 0.03 -4.45 13.21
CA GLU A 292 -0.12 -3.03 12.96
C GLU A 292 0.28 -2.74 11.50
N TYR A 293 -0.60 -2.07 10.74
CA TYR A 293 -0.38 -1.73 9.34
C TYR A 293 0.60 -0.56 9.23
N GLU A 294 1.82 -0.81 8.77
CA GLU A 294 2.86 0.22 8.67
C GLU A 294 2.81 0.92 7.31
N GLU A 295 2.87 0.15 6.22
CA GLU A 295 2.84 0.66 4.86
C GLU A 295 2.10 -0.30 3.90
N LEU A 296 1.42 0.29 2.93
CA LEU A 296 0.93 -0.34 1.71
C LEU A 296 1.86 0.10 0.57
N LEU A 297 2.47 -0.85 -0.11
CA LEU A 297 3.31 -0.61 -1.28
C LEU A 297 2.54 -1.00 -2.52
N VAL A 298 2.45 -0.10 -3.50
CA VAL A 298 1.86 -0.37 -4.81
C VAL A 298 2.89 -0.02 -5.88
N ARG A 299 3.18 -0.96 -6.77
CA ARG A 299 4.08 -0.75 -7.90
C ARG A 299 3.55 0.41 -8.73
N THR A 300 4.35 1.45 -8.91
CA THR A 300 3.87 2.70 -9.53
C THR A 300 3.44 2.48 -10.98
N SER A 301 4.11 1.57 -11.71
CA SER A 301 3.68 1.19 -13.05
C SER A 301 2.34 0.46 -13.05
N HIS A 302 2.04 -0.35 -12.03
CA HIS A 302 0.74 -1.01 -11.91
C HIS A 302 -0.37 0.03 -11.68
N LEU A 303 -0.12 0.96 -10.76
CA LEU A 303 -1.02 2.07 -10.46
C LEU A 303 -1.29 2.97 -11.69
N LEU A 304 -0.24 3.31 -12.44
CA LEU A 304 -0.35 4.03 -13.72
C LEU A 304 -1.27 3.30 -14.70
N LEU A 305 -1.00 2.01 -14.94
CA LEU A 305 -1.77 1.22 -15.90
C LEU A 305 -3.24 1.07 -15.48
N THR A 306 -3.51 0.85 -14.19
CA THR A 306 -4.89 0.81 -13.68
C THR A 306 -5.60 2.14 -13.84
N PHE A 307 -4.90 3.26 -13.63
CA PHE A 307 -5.46 4.59 -13.80
C PHE A 307 -5.76 4.90 -15.28
N GLU A 308 -4.81 4.65 -16.19
CA GLU A 308 -5.01 4.84 -17.63
C GLU A 308 -6.19 4.01 -18.16
N ASN A 309 -6.27 2.72 -17.79
CA ASN A 309 -7.38 1.86 -18.17
C ASN A 309 -8.72 2.43 -17.67
N SER A 310 -8.76 2.98 -16.46
CA SER A 310 -9.98 3.57 -15.92
C SER A 310 -10.43 4.84 -16.65
N LEU A 311 -9.49 5.61 -17.23
CA LEU A 311 -9.81 6.77 -18.06
C LEU A 311 -10.41 6.33 -19.39
N LEU A 312 -9.81 5.31 -20.02
CA LEU A 312 -10.34 4.73 -21.25
C LEU A 312 -11.76 4.16 -21.05
N ASP A 313 -12.02 3.50 -19.93
CA ASP A 313 -13.34 2.98 -19.60
C ASP A 313 -14.37 4.10 -19.36
N GLN A 314 -13.97 5.22 -18.75
CA GLN A 314 -14.82 6.39 -18.56
C GLN A 314 -15.21 7.05 -19.89
N ASP A 315 -14.24 7.19 -20.80
CA ASP A 315 -14.47 7.76 -22.13
C ASP A 315 -15.36 6.87 -22.99
N ASN A 316 -15.22 5.54 -22.86
CA ASN A 316 -16.03 4.56 -23.58
C ASN A 316 -17.44 4.37 -22.99
N GLN A 317 -17.65 4.69 -21.70
CA GLN A 317 -18.95 4.57 -21.03
C GLN A 317 -19.33 5.86 -20.28
N PRO A 318 -19.65 6.96 -20.99
CA PRO A 318 -20.10 8.20 -20.38
C PRO A 318 -21.47 7.99 -19.72
N GLY A 319 -21.49 7.69 -18.43
CA GLY A 319 -22.73 7.47 -17.67
C GLY A 319 -22.65 6.50 -16.48
N ARG A 320 -21.50 5.85 -16.23
CA ARG A 320 -21.37 4.93 -15.07
C ARG A 320 -21.27 5.72 -13.76
N ARG A 321 -22.39 5.61 -13.02
CA ARG A 321 -22.83 6.29 -11.80
C ARG A 321 -21.79 6.40 -10.68
N ALA A 322 -21.82 7.53 -9.99
CA ALA A 322 -21.21 7.70 -8.67
C ALA A 322 -21.61 6.54 -7.75
N VAL A 323 -20.63 5.91 -7.10
CA VAL A 323 -20.87 4.83 -6.14
C VAL A 323 -21.03 5.48 -4.76
N VAL A 324 -22.24 5.35 -4.20
CA VAL A 324 -22.55 5.83 -2.85
C VAL A 324 -22.27 4.69 -1.88
N PHE A 325 -21.29 4.85 -1.00
CA PHE A 325 -21.10 3.94 0.12
C PHE A 325 -21.92 4.45 1.30
N GLY A 326 -22.95 3.69 1.68
CA GLY A 326 -23.68 3.94 2.92
C GLY A 326 -22.82 3.55 4.12
N SER A 327 -22.43 4.51 4.94
CA SER A 327 -21.99 4.25 6.30
C SER A 327 -23.21 3.80 7.11
N PHE A 328 -23.37 2.50 7.33
CA PHE A 328 -24.28 1.98 8.35
C PHE A 328 -23.52 1.94 9.68
N GLY A 329 -23.68 2.99 10.48
CA GLY A 329 -23.19 3.11 11.85
C GLY A 329 -24.19 3.90 12.67
#